data_AF-A0A2W7MAQ6-F1
#
_entry.id   AF-A0A2W7MAQ6-F1
#
_cell.length_a   1.000
_cell.length_b   1.000
_cell.length_c   1.000
_cell.angle_alpha   90.00
_cell.angle_beta   90.00
_cell.angle_gamma   90.00
#
_symmetry.space_group_name_H-M   'P 1'
#
loop_
_entity.id
_entity.type
_entity.pdbx_description
1 polymer ?
#
loop_
_entity_poly.entity_id
_entity_poly.type
_entity_poly.pdbx_seq_one_letter_code
_entity_poly.pdbx_strand_id
1 'polypeptide(L)'
;MLRLKNAFCIALSTLFFSFVAQAEVSTQQVKAKEKGIELYNQFKAISAVPYLKTAAEGGDREAQYYLGEALRKNNKYITPEAQSAYEASARQGDIYAMIRLSQRNNDLCVEMNNCSGEKKSPNEWSKSALEAATKEAEKGDAEAMYLMYRITGDDKWFEKSADGGFALAQYYLAAEYREGKGFFLTPSKRADTVERWMKASAEGGNPQGMLAYAAIQGRKKDWEQFRSWNEKAAMTGYVSAVYGYGSYLAGQSPEYGFKEDLVTAYASISWVLELDGGGGMREFAQDELPEIAAKMTGEQIEKSKKTLTEWKATRPPLSFFPDKL
;
A
#
# COMPACT_ATOMS: atom_id res chain seq x y z
N MET A 1 -80.21 -28.42 -25.33
CA MET A 1 -78.81 -28.79 -25.66
C MET A 1 -77.89 -27.65 -25.25
N LEU A 2 -76.76 -27.97 -24.60
CA LEU A 2 -75.65 -27.11 -24.12
C LEU A 2 -76.02 -26.05 -23.05
N ARG A 3 -75.81 -26.28 -21.75
CA ARG A 3 -74.54 -26.16 -20.95
C ARG A 3 -73.73 -24.89 -21.23
N LEU A 4 -73.71 -23.97 -20.26
CA LEU A 4 -72.50 -23.27 -19.80
C LEU A 4 -72.73 -22.68 -18.40
N LYS A 5 -71.99 -23.22 -17.43
CA LYS A 5 -71.84 -22.69 -16.07
C LYS A 5 -70.76 -21.62 -16.13
N ASN A 6 -71.07 -20.37 -15.81
CA ASN A 6 -70.04 -19.35 -15.58
C ASN A 6 -69.77 -19.27 -14.07
N ALA A 7 -68.67 -19.88 -13.66
CA ALA A 7 -68.07 -19.70 -12.34
C ALA A 7 -67.25 -18.39 -12.35
N PHE A 8 -67.54 -17.49 -11.42
CA PHE A 8 -66.75 -16.29 -11.18
C PHE A 8 -65.54 -16.68 -10.32
N CYS A 9 -64.35 -16.81 -10.94
CA CYS A 9 -63.10 -16.97 -10.21
C CYS A 9 -62.59 -15.60 -9.75
N ILE A 10 -62.52 -15.40 -8.44
CA ILE A 10 -61.84 -14.26 -7.81
C ILE A 10 -60.34 -14.47 -7.99
N ALA A 11 -59.70 -13.67 -8.84
CA ALA A 11 -58.25 -13.66 -8.99
C ALA A 11 -57.64 -12.88 -7.80
N LEU A 12 -57.08 -13.60 -6.82
CA LEU A 12 -56.18 -13.02 -5.83
C LEU A 12 -54.84 -12.68 -6.51
N SER A 13 -54.63 -11.40 -6.81
CA SER A 13 -53.33 -10.89 -7.26
C SER A 13 -52.38 -10.80 -6.06
N THR A 14 -51.48 -11.78 -5.93
CA THR A 14 -50.36 -11.72 -4.97
C THR A 14 -49.30 -10.76 -5.50
N LEU A 15 -49.18 -9.59 -4.86
CA LEU A 15 -48.06 -8.67 -5.02
C LEU A 15 -46.78 -9.32 -4.48
N PHE A 16 -45.94 -9.84 -5.38
CA PHE A 16 -44.55 -10.15 -5.07
C PHE A 16 -43.80 -8.83 -4.89
N PHE A 17 -43.61 -8.41 -3.64
CA PHE A 17 -42.60 -7.42 -3.31
C PHE A 17 -41.23 -8.05 -3.51
N SER A 18 -40.64 -7.81 -4.68
CA SER A 18 -39.21 -8.04 -4.90
C SER A 18 -38.45 -7.12 -3.96
N PHE A 19 -37.98 -7.66 -2.83
CA PHE A 19 -36.92 -7.01 -2.07
C PHE A 19 -35.70 -6.95 -2.98
N VAL A 20 -35.51 -5.82 -3.66
CA VAL A 20 -34.20 -5.44 -4.15
C VAL A 20 -33.39 -5.13 -2.89
N ALA A 21 -32.73 -6.16 -2.36
CA ALA A 21 -31.67 -5.95 -1.40
C ALA A 21 -30.58 -5.17 -2.14
N GLN A 22 -30.61 -3.84 -2.00
CA GLN A 22 -29.43 -3.02 -2.26
C GLN A 22 -28.34 -3.63 -1.37
N ALA A 23 -27.35 -4.28 -1.98
CA ALA A 23 -26.27 -4.95 -1.27
C ALA A 23 -25.39 -3.88 -0.60
N GLU A 24 -25.79 -3.46 0.60
CA GLU A 24 -24.93 -2.72 1.50
C GLU A 24 -23.76 -3.65 1.83
N VAL A 25 -22.54 -3.23 1.47
CA VAL A 25 -21.32 -3.99 1.80
C VAL A 25 -21.36 -4.25 3.30
N SER A 26 -21.36 -5.53 3.69
CA SER A 26 -21.52 -5.85 5.11
C SER A 26 -20.32 -5.33 5.89
N THR A 27 -20.53 -4.91 7.15
CA THR A 27 -19.44 -4.50 8.05
C THR A 27 -18.32 -5.54 8.13
N GLN A 28 -18.64 -6.81 7.89
CA GLN A 28 -17.68 -7.90 7.80
C GLN A 28 -16.78 -7.79 6.57
N GLN A 29 -17.31 -7.44 5.39
CA GLN A 29 -16.54 -7.27 4.16
C GLN A 29 -15.57 -6.08 4.24
N VAL A 30 -15.99 -4.97 4.87
CA VAL A 30 -15.10 -3.82 5.10
C VAL A 30 -13.92 -4.20 5.98
N LYS A 31 -14.19 -4.84 7.13
CA LYS A 31 -13.13 -5.32 8.05
C LYS A 31 -12.21 -6.35 7.39
N ALA A 32 -12.78 -7.23 6.56
CA ALA A 32 -12.00 -8.20 5.82
C ALA A 32 -11.07 -7.53 4.79
N LYS A 33 -11.54 -6.51 4.06
CA LYS A 33 -10.68 -5.72 3.17
C LYS A 33 -9.52 -5.09 3.94
N GLU A 34 -9.82 -4.34 5.01
CA GLU A 34 -8.82 -3.64 5.82
C GLU A 34 -7.75 -4.62 6.31
N LYS A 35 -8.18 -5.76 6.88
CA LYS A 35 -7.25 -6.78 7.37
C LYS A 35 -6.44 -7.43 6.25
N GLY A 36 -7.07 -7.67 5.10
CA GLY A 36 -6.40 -8.24 3.93
C GLY A 36 -5.29 -7.33 3.38
N ILE A 37 -5.58 -6.04 3.23
CA ILE A 37 -4.62 -5.04 2.74
C ILE A 37 -3.51 -4.82 3.77
N GLU A 38 -3.84 -4.77 5.07
CA GLU A 38 -2.84 -4.73 6.15
C GLU A 38 -1.84 -5.89 6.01
N LEU A 39 -2.33 -7.13 5.93
CA LEU A 39 -1.48 -8.31 5.83
C LEU A 39 -0.64 -8.29 4.54
N TYR A 40 -1.22 -7.85 3.43
CA TYR A 40 -0.47 -7.68 2.18
C TYR A 40 0.68 -6.67 2.33
N ASN A 41 0.41 -5.53 2.96
CA ASN A 41 1.41 -4.48 3.20
C ASN A 41 2.49 -4.89 4.21
N GLN A 42 2.24 -5.91 5.02
CA GLN A 42 3.20 -6.59 5.90
C GLN A 42 3.95 -7.75 5.21
N PHE A 43 3.78 -7.90 3.89
CA PHE A 43 4.30 -9.01 3.07
C PHE A 43 3.75 -10.40 3.44
N LYS A 44 2.64 -10.47 4.17
CA LYS A 44 1.95 -11.71 4.52
C LYS A 44 0.90 -12.08 3.46
N ALA A 45 1.34 -12.15 2.20
CA ALA A 45 0.45 -12.36 1.06
C ALA A 45 -0.37 -13.66 1.14
N ILE A 46 0.16 -14.73 1.74
CA ILE A 46 -0.61 -15.98 1.98
C ILE A 46 -1.75 -15.73 2.97
N SER A 47 -1.44 -15.11 4.11
CA SER A 47 -2.42 -14.81 5.16
C SER A 47 -3.48 -13.80 4.72
N ALA A 48 -3.16 -12.92 3.76
CA ALA A 48 -4.07 -11.92 3.23
C ALA A 48 -5.22 -12.51 2.40
N VAL A 49 -4.98 -13.60 1.66
CA VAL A 49 -5.93 -14.20 0.69
C VAL A 49 -7.33 -14.45 1.26
N PRO A 50 -7.53 -15.15 2.40
CA PRO A 50 -8.89 -15.43 2.89
C PRO A 50 -9.70 -14.16 3.17
N TYR A 51 -9.07 -13.13 3.72
CA TYR A 51 -9.71 -11.85 4.02
C TYR A 51 -10.05 -11.07 2.75
N LEU A 52 -9.07 -10.97 1.83
CA LEU A 52 -9.27 -10.31 0.54
C LEU A 52 -10.34 -11.00 -0.29
N LYS A 53 -10.42 -12.34 -0.24
CA LYS A 53 -11.44 -13.13 -0.91
C LYS A 53 -12.85 -12.81 -0.41
N THR A 54 -13.06 -12.74 0.91
CA THR A 54 -14.36 -12.35 1.48
C THR A 54 -14.83 -10.98 0.99
N ALA A 55 -13.93 -9.99 0.93
CA ALA A 55 -14.27 -8.66 0.44
C ALA A 55 -14.45 -8.61 -1.09
N ALA A 56 -13.61 -9.33 -1.84
CA ALA A 56 -13.67 -9.40 -3.30
C ALA A 56 -14.96 -10.09 -3.82
N GLU A 57 -15.43 -11.12 -3.13
CA GLU A 57 -16.73 -11.79 -3.37
C GLU A 57 -17.90 -10.84 -3.11
N GLY A 58 -17.72 -9.86 -2.22
CA GLY A 58 -18.64 -8.74 -2.03
C GLY A 58 -18.63 -7.69 -3.13
N GLY A 59 -17.77 -7.83 -4.14
CA GLY A 59 -17.66 -6.90 -5.25
C GLY A 59 -16.71 -5.72 -5.01
N ASP A 60 -16.00 -5.64 -3.87
CA ASP A 60 -15.10 -4.52 -3.61
C ASP A 60 -13.93 -4.50 -4.61
N ARG A 61 -13.86 -3.43 -5.39
CA ARG A 61 -12.87 -3.22 -6.47
C ARG A 61 -11.43 -3.34 -5.98
N GLU A 62 -11.12 -2.74 -4.85
CA GLU A 62 -9.75 -2.68 -4.33
C GLU A 62 -9.35 -4.03 -3.72
N ALA A 63 -10.24 -4.69 -2.99
CA ALA A 63 -10.01 -6.04 -2.50
C ALA A 63 -9.79 -7.03 -3.65
N GLN A 64 -10.51 -6.89 -4.77
CA GLN A 64 -10.28 -7.70 -5.97
C GLN A 64 -8.88 -7.48 -6.56
N TYR A 65 -8.39 -6.23 -6.60
CA TYR A 65 -7.04 -5.94 -7.03
C TYR A 65 -6.00 -6.61 -6.11
N TYR A 66 -6.10 -6.36 -4.80
CA TYR A 66 -5.16 -6.90 -3.83
C TYR A 66 -5.23 -8.42 -3.72
N LEU A 67 -6.40 -9.04 -3.94
CA LEU A 67 -6.53 -10.50 -4.04
C LEU A 67 -5.69 -11.03 -5.20
N GLY A 68 -5.79 -10.40 -6.37
CA GLY A 68 -4.96 -10.71 -7.53
C GLY A 68 -3.46 -10.62 -7.19
N GLU A 69 -3.05 -9.52 -6.55
CA GLU A 69 -1.65 -9.30 -6.17
C GLU A 69 -1.14 -10.32 -5.14
N ALA A 70 -1.95 -10.64 -4.13
CA ALA A 70 -1.61 -11.62 -3.12
C ALA A 70 -1.41 -13.01 -3.74
N LEU A 71 -2.36 -13.45 -4.58
CA LEU A 71 -2.27 -14.72 -5.30
C LEU A 71 -1.07 -14.76 -6.24
N ARG A 72 -0.82 -13.68 -6.99
CA ARG A 72 0.33 -13.56 -7.89
C ARG A 72 1.66 -13.63 -7.14
N LYS A 73 1.81 -12.90 -6.02
CA LYS A 73 3.04 -12.91 -5.21
C LYS A 73 3.31 -14.26 -4.54
N ASN A 74 2.26 -14.97 -4.13
CA ASN A 74 2.37 -16.30 -3.54
C ASN A 74 2.84 -17.33 -4.56
N ASN A 75 2.30 -17.27 -5.79
CA ASN A 75 2.59 -18.25 -6.84
C ASN A 75 3.76 -17.85 -7.76
N LYS A 76 4.18 -16.58 -7.74
CA LYS A 76 5.18 -15.97 -8.64
C LYS A 76 4.76 -15.83 -10.10
N TYR A 77 3.49 -16.09 -10.41
CA TYR A 77 2.87 -15.89 -11.72
C TYR A 77 1.38 -15.57 -11.56
N ILE A 78 0.74 -15.08 -12.60
CA ILE A 78 -0.70 -14.79 -12.61
C ILE A 78 -1.48 -16.11 -12.76
N THR A 79 -2.04 -16.61 -11.65
CA THR A 79 -2.93 -17.78 -11.66
C THR A 79 -4.28 -17.46 -12.29
N PRO A 80 -5.10 -18.46 -12.67
CA PRO A 80 -6.45 -18.23 -13.16
C PRO A 80 -7.35 -17.47 -12.16
N GLU A 81 -7.18 -17.72 -10.86
CA GLU A 81 -7.89 -17.00 -9.80
C GLU A 81 -7.41 -15.55 -9.70
N ALA A 82 -6.09 -15.31 -9.78
CA ALA A 82 -5.53 -13.96 -9.78
C ALA A 82 -6.01 -13.15 -11.01
N GLN A 83 -6.00 -13.76 -12.20
CA GLN A 83 -6.52 -13.14 -13.41
C GLN A 83 -7.99 -12.77 -13.26
N SER A 84 -8.82 -13.70 -12.75
CA SER A 84 -10.24 -13.45 -12.53
C SER A 84 -10.49 -12.28 -11.57
N ALA A 85 -9.68 -12.16 -10.52
CA ALA A 85 -9.75 -11.06 -9.56
C ALA A 85 -9.34 -9.72 -10.20
N TYR A 86 -8.25 -9.68 -10.96
CA TYR A 86 -7.87 -8.48 -11.72
C TYR A 86 -8.93 -8.08 -12.73
N GLU A 87 -9.48 -9.02 -13.50
CA GLU A 87 -10.52 -8.72 -14.48
C GLU A 87 -11.79 -8.18 -13.81
N ALA A 88 -12.13 -8.67 -12.61
CA ALA A 88 -13.23 -8.14 -11.82
C ALA A 88 -12.99 -6.69 -11.38
N SER A 89 -11.78 -6.41 -10.88
CA SER A 89 -11.37 -5.06 -10.47
C SER A 89 -11.34 -4.09 -11.68
N ALA A 90 -10.75 -4.52 -12.78
CA ALA A 90 -10.63 -3.74 -14.01
C ALA A 90 -11.99 -3.42 -14.64
N ARG A 91 -12.99 -4.32 -14.57
CA ARG A 91 -14.37 -4.02 -15.01
C ARG A 91 -15.02 -2.87 -14.23
N GLN A 92 -14.51 -2.55 -13.05
CA GLN A 92 -14.95 -1.43 -12.21
C GLN A 92 -14.05 -0.19 -12.39
N GLY A 93 -13.21 -0.16 -13.42
CA GLY A 93 -12.35 0.99 -13.74
C GLY A 93 -11.04 1.05 -12.95
N ASP A 94 -10.60 -0.05 -12.32
CA ASP A 94 -9.31 -0.08 -11.64
C ASP A 94 -8.13 -0.08 -12.64
N ILE A 95 -7.42 1.04 -12.72
CA ILE A 95 -6.30 1.23 -13.66
C ILE A 95 -5.12 0.33 -13.31
N TYR A 96 -4.87 0.08 -12.02
CA TYR A 96 -3.79 -0.80 -11.56
C TYR A 96 -4.01 -2.23 -12.08
N ALA A 97 -5.22 -2.75 -11.95
CA ALA A 97 -5.60 -4.06 -12.47
C ALA A 97 -5.42 -4.15 -13.99
N MET A 98 -5.81 -3.10 -14.73
CA MET A 98 -5.62 -3.05 -16.19
C MET A 98 -4.13 -3.04 -16.56
N ILE A 99 -3.28 -2.29 -15.84
CA ILE A 99 -1.82 -2.30 -16.05
C ILE A 99 -1.26 -3.70 -15.80
N ARG A 100 -1.62 -4.36 -14.70
CA ARG A 100 -1.20 -5.74 -14.40
C ARG A 100 -1.55 -6.71 -15.52
N LEU A 101 -2.80 -6.68 -15.98
CA LEU A 101 -3.26 -7.53 -17.08
C LEU A 101 -2.56 -7.21 -18.41
N SER A 102 -2.19 -5.95 -18.64
CA SER A 102 -1.47 -5.54 -19.85
C SER A 102 -0.01 -6.04 -19.90
N GLN A 103 0.60 -6.28 -18.74
CA GLN A 103 2.00 -6.70 -18.61
C GLN A 103 2.17 -8.23 -18.59
N ARG A 104 1.08 -8.97 -18.78
CA ARG A 104 1.06 -10.43 -18.67
C ARG A 104 2.02 -11.17 -19.60
N ASN A 105 2.36 -10.59 -20.75
CA ASN A 105 3.35 -11.20 -21.66
C ASN A 105 4.74 -11.35 -21.00
N ASN A 106 5.02 -10.61 -19.92
CA ASN A 106 6.25 -10.71 -19.14
C ASN A 106 6.07 -11.56 -17.87
N ASP A 107 4.88 -12.14 -17.66
CA ASP A 107 4.59 -12.98 -16.50
C ASP A 107 5.16 -14.39 -16.70
N LEU A 108 5.58 -15.01 -15.60
CA LEU A 108 6.17 -16.35 -15.62
C LEU A 108 5.20 -17.43 -16.16
N CYS A 109 3.88 -17.17 -16.19
CA CYS A 109 2.94 -18.12 -16.80
C CYS A 109 3.23 -18.39 -18.29
N VAL A 110 3.84 -17.43 -18.99
CA VAL A 110 4.17 -17.54 -20.42
C VAL A 110 5.30 -18.55 -20.59
N GLU A 111 6.37 -18.39 -19.82
CA GLU A 111 7.52 -19.32 -19.82
C GLU A 111 7.12 -20.72 -19.37
N MET A 112 6.19 -20.82 -18.42
CA MET A 112 5.64 -22.09 -17.95
C MET A 112 4.59 -22.70 -18.88
N ASN A 113 4.17 -21.99 -19.94
CA ASN A 113 3.10 -22.38 -20.85
C ASN A 113 1.81 -22.80 -20.13
N ASN A 114 1.46 -22.10 -19.04
CA ASN A 114 0.29 -22.41 -18.18
C ASN A 114 -0.63 -21.20 -17.93
N CYS A 115 -0.44 -20.13 -18.69
CA CYS A 115 -1.30 -18.98 -18.74
C CYS A 115 -2.78 -19.37 -18.97
N SER A 116 -3.70 -18.89 -18.13
CA SER A 116 -5.16 -19.01 -18.33
C SER A 116 -5.63 -18.38 -19.66
N GLY A 117 -6.77 -18.84 -20.16
CA GLY A 117 -7.41 -18.18 -21.31
C GLY A 117 -7.79 -16.73 -20.99
N GLU A 118 -7.73 -15.86 -21.99
CA GLU A 118 -8.04 -14.44 -21.85
C GLU A 118 -9.32 -14.07 -22.61
N LYS A 119 -10.14 -13.19 -22.04
CA LYS A 119 -11.26 -12.57 -22.75
C LYS A 119 -10.85 -11.31 -23.53
N LYS A 120 -9.81 -10.63 -23.03
CA LYS A 120 -9.17 -9.46 -23.64
C LYS A 120 -7.67 -9.69 -23.64
N SER A 121 -7.03 -9.43 -24.77
CA SER A 121 -5.59 -9.51 -24.91
C SER A 121 -4.86 -8.47 -24.04
N PRO A 122 -3.56 -8.65 -23.73
CA PRO A 122 -2.79 -7.67 -22.98
C PRO A 122 -2.76 -6.29 -23.66
N ASN A 123 -2.79 -6.25 -25.00
CA ASN A 123 -2.87 -5.01 -25.78
C ASN A 123 -4.21 -4.28 -25.61
N GLU A 124 -5.33 -5.01 -25.50
CA GLU A 124 -6.64 -4.40 -25.21
C GLU A 124 -6.71 -3.86 -23.78
N TRP A 125 -6.08 -4.53 -22.82
CA TRP A 125 -5.92 -4.00 -21.47
C TRP A 125 -5.03 -2.77 -21.41
N SER A 126 -3.93 -2.76 -22.18
CA SER A 126 -3.05 -1.57 -22.30
C SER A 126 -3.83 -0.36 -22.82
N LYS A 127 -4.64 -0.53 -23.87
CA LYS A 127 -5.52 0.53 -24.39
C LYS A 127 -6.53 1.00 -23.34
N SER A 128 -7.16 0.07 -22.62
CA SER A 128 -8.14 0.39 -21.57
C SER A 128 -7.50 1.17 -20.41
N ALA A 129 -6.30 0.76 -19.99
CA ALA A 129 -5.52 1.44 -18.95
C ALA A 129 -5.15 2.86 -19.38
N LEU A 130 -4.66 3.02 -20.62
CA LEU A 130 -4.26 4.31 -21.17
C LEU A 130 -5.43 5.27 -21.27
N GLU A 131 -6.58 4.81 -21.76
CA GLU A 131 -7.80 5.63 -21.86
C GLU A 131 -8.28 6.09 -20.48
N ALA A 132 -8.37 5.16 -19.53
CA ALA A 132 -8.81 5.47 -18.16
C ALA A 132 -7.84 6.42 -17.45
N ALA A 133 -6.53 6.17 -17.54
CA ALA A 133 -5.51 7.03 -16.92
C ALA A 133 -5.48 8.42 -17.57
N THR A 134 -5.62 8.52 -18.90
CA THR A 134 -5.67 9.82 -19.61
C THR A 134 -6.83 10.66 -19.10
N LYS A 135 -8.03 10.06 -19.00
CA LYS A 135 -9.24 10.74 -18.55
C LYS A 135 -9.10 11.34 -17.14
N GLU A 136 -8.47 10.62 -16.22
CA GLU A 136 -8.28 11.12 -14.85
C GLU A 136 -7.10 12.11 -14.78
N ALA A 137 -6.02 11.87 -15.52
CA ALA A 137 -4.90 12.80 -15.61
C ALA A 137 -5.30 14.17 -16.19
N GLU A 138 -6.19 14.20 -17.18
CA GLU A 138 -6.75 15.45 -17.75
C GLU A 138 -7.56 16.27 -16.73
N LYS A 139 -8.09 15.63 -15.67
CA LYS A 139 -8.76 16.30 -14.56
C LYS A 139 -7.78 16.81 -13.50
N GLY A 140 -6.48 16.58 -13.68
CA GLY A 140 -5.45 16.93 -12.71
C GLY A 140 -5.18 15.86 -11.65
N ASP A 141 -5.66 14.63 -11.83
CA ASP A 141 -5.36 13.55 -10.90
C ASP A 141 -3.87 13.16 -10.98
N ALA A 142 -3.13 13.47 -9.92
CA ALA A 142 -1.68 13.29 -9.88
C ALA A 142 -1.26 11.82 -9.82
N GLU A 143 -2.08 10.93 -9.25
CA GLU A 143 -1.84 9.48 -9.24
C GLU A 143 -2.05 8.91 -10.65
N ALA A 144 -3.10 9.34 -11.36
CA ALA A 144 -3.33 8.97 -12.75
C ALA A 144 -2.18 9.43 -13.66
N MET A 145 -1.59 10.61 -13.42
CA MET A 145 -0.37 11.04 -14.11
C MET A 145 0.82 10.11 -13.82
N TYR A 146 0.97 9.61 -12.59
CA TYR A 146 1.97 8.58 -12.29
C TYR A 146 1.69 7.30 -13.07
N LEU A 147 0.43 6.88 -13.14
CA LEU A 147 0.03 5.70 -13.91
C LEU A 147 0.24 5.88 -15.41
N MET A 148 0.06 7.10 -15.94
CA MET A 148 0.41 7.44 -17.32
C MET A 148 1.91 7.23 -17.58
N TYR A 149 2.78 7.63 -16.66
CA TYR A 149 4.21 7.29 -16.73
C TYR A 149 4.43 5.77 -16.72
N ARG A 150 3.77 5.05 -15.82
CA ARG A 150 3.90 3.58 -15.72
C ARG A 150 3.41 2.83 -16.97
N ILE A 151 2.46 3.40 -17.72
CA ILE A 151 1.93 2.83 -18.97
C ILE A 151 2.80 3.21 -20.18
N THR A 152 3.23 4.46 -20.27
CA THR A 152 3.85 5.02 -21.49
C THR A 152 5.37 5.09 -21.45
N GLY A 153 5.96 5.12 -20.26
CA GLY A 153 7.38 5.42 -20.06
C GLY A 153 7.76 6.87 -20.33
N ASP A 154 6.81 7.78 -20.56
CA ASP A 154 7.11 9.21 -20.78
C ASP A 154 7.34 9.93 -19.45
N ASP A 155 8.60 10.29 -19.21
CA ASP A 155 9.06 11.03 -18.01
C ASP A 155 8.29 12.35 -17.80
N LYS A 156 7.71 12.95 -18.84
CA LYS A 156 6.90 14.18 -18.68
C LYS A 156 5.67 13.94 -17.81
N TRP A 157 5.07 12.76 -17.87
CA TRP A 157 3.96 12.41 -16.99
C TRP A 157 4.41 12.21 -15.55
N PHE A 158 5.63 11.71 -15.37
CA PHE A 158 6.21 11.53 -14.05
C PHE A 158 6.49 12.88 -13.35
N GLU A 159 7.06 13.83 -14.09
CA GLU A 159 7.26 15.20 -13.62
C GLU A 159 5.93 15.88 -13.29
N LYS A 160 4.93 15.77 -14.19
CA LYS A 160 3.57 16.30 -13.95
C LYS A 160 2.92 15.70 -12.71
N SER A 161 3.09 14.40 -12.46
CA SER A 161 2.59 13.73 -11.25
C SER A 161 3.21 14.29 -9.98
N ALA A 162 4.54 14.50 -9.99
CA ALA A 162 5.25 15.09 -8.87
C ALA A 162 4.82 16.56 -8.64
N ASP A 163 4.68 17.34 -9.70
CA ASP A 163 4.16 18.72 -9.66
C ASP A 163 2.70 18.76 -9.17
N GLY A 164 1.89 17.76 -9.53
CA GLY A 164 0.50 17.58 -9.10
C GLY A 164 0.35 17.16 -7.63
N GLY A 165 1.45 16.92 -6.92
CA GLY A 165 1.41 16.63 -5.48
C GLY A 165 1.36 15.14 -5.12
N PHE A 166 1.54 14.22 -6.06
CA PHE A 166 1.56 12.80 -5.73
C PHE A 166 2.84 12.43 -4.98
N ALA A 167 2.73 12.26 -3.66
CA ALA A 167 3.87 12.13 -2.76
C ALA A 167 4.80 10.95 -3.10
N LEU A 168 4.26 9.86 -3.67
CA LEU A 168 5.07 8.73 -4.14
C LEU A 168 5.90 9.09 -5.38
N ALA A 169 5.32 9.83 -6.34
CA ALA A 169 6.08 10.32 -7.49
C ALA A 169 7.15 11.32 -7.09
N GLN A 170 6.86 12.23 -6.16
CA GLN A 170 7.86 13.17 -5.64
C GLN A 170 9.06 12.46 -5.00
N TYR A 171 8.82 11.39 -4.23
CA TYR A 171 9.88 10.57 -3.65
C TYR A 171 10.73 9.89 -4.74
N TYR A 172 10.09 9.18 -5.67
CA TYR A 172 10.82 8.44 -6.70
C TYR A 172 11.56 9.37 -7.67
N LEU A 173 10.98 10.52 -8.05
CA LEU A 173 11.64 11.48 -8.93
C LEU A 173 12.88 12.08 -8.24
N ALA A 174 12.78 12.39 -6.94
CA ALA A 174 13.94 12.81 -6.15
C ALA A 174 15.01 11.72 -6.05
N ALA A 175 14.63 10.45 -5.94
CA ALA A 175 15.56 9.33 -5.92
C ALA A 175 16.29 9.18 -7.26
N GLU A 176 15.58 9.24 -8.39
CA GLU A 176 16.19 9.19 -9.73
C GLU A 176 17.15 10.35 -9.98
N TYR A 177 16.77 11.58 -9.59
CA TYR A 177 17.66 12.74 -9.67
C TYR A 177 18.88 12.59 -8.78
N ARG A 178 18.76 11.98 -7.60
CA ARG A 178 19.91 11.68 -6.73
C ARG A 178 20.86 10.66 -7.37
N GLU A 179 20.32 9.70 -8.13
CA GLU A 179 21.08 8.65 -8.84
C GLU A 179 21.69 9.11 -10.17
N GLY A 180 21.41 10.35 -10.59
CA GLY A 180 22.07 10.98 -11.73
C GLY A 180 21.17 11.22 -12.94
N LYS A 181 19.90 10.79 -12.92
CA LYS A 181 18.94 11.08 -14.00
C LYS A 181 18.75 12.60 -14.15
N GLY A 182 18.55 13.07 -15.38
CA GLY A 182 18.33 14.48 -15.70
C GLY A 182 19.60 15.35 -15.72
N PHE A 183 19.50 16.51 -16.36
CA PHE A 183 20.58 17.48 -16.49
C PHE A 183 20.49 18.58 -15.42
N PHE A 184 21.58 18.78 -14.68
CA PHE A 184 21.70 19.83 -13.67
C PHE A 184 23.03 20.55 -13.86
N LEU A 185 23.02 21.88 -13.89
CA LEU A 185 24.22 22.70 -14.13
C LEU A 185 25.32 22.45 -13.09
N THR A 186 24.95 22.17 -11.84
CA THR A 186 25.90 21.90 -10.75
C THR A 186 25.37 20.81 -9.82
N PRO A 187 26.26 20.09 -9.11
CA PRO A 187 25.86 19.15 -8.05
C PRO A 187 24.97 19.80 -6.98
N SER A 188 25.22 21.06 -6.62
CA SER A 188 24.40 21.79 -5.63
C SER A 188 22.96 21.98 -6.10
N LYS A 189 22.73 22.40 -7.35
CA LYS A 189 21.36 22.55 -7.89
C LYS A 189 20.59 21.23 -7.92
N ARG A 190 21.29 20.13 -8.20
CA ARG A 190 20.73 18.77 -8.10
C ARG A 190 20.33 18.47 -6.66
N ALA A 191 21.23 18.71 -5.70
CA ALA A 191 20.95 18.48 -4.28
C ALA A 191 19.76 19.30 -3.76
N ASP A 192 19.67 20.58 -4.12
CA ASP A 192 18.55 21.47 -3.75
C ASP A 192 17.22 20.96 -4.33
N THR A 193 17.23 20.48 -5.58
CA THR A 193 16.03 19.92 -6.23
C THR A 193 15.60 18.61 -5.58
N VAL A 194 16.54 17.72 -5.28
CA VAL A 194 16.28 16.47 -4.56
C VAL A 194 15.67 16.77 -3.19
N GLU A 195 16.24 17.72 -2.45
CA GLU A 195 15.71 18.10 -1.14
C GLU A 195 14.30 18.68 -1.22
N ARG A 196 14.04 19.58 -2.17
CA ARG A 196 12.70 20.14 -2.38
C ARG A 196 11.66 19.04 -2.62
N TRP A 197 12.00 18.05 -3.45
CA TRP A 197 11.07 16.96 -3.75
C TRP A 197 10.92 15.96 -2.59
N MET A 198 11.99 15.62 -1.88
CA MET A 198 11.89 14.79 -0.67
C MET A 198 11.05 15.48 0.41
N LYS A 199 11.20 16.80 0.57
CA LYS A 199 10.36 17.60 1.48
C LYS A 199 8.90 17.57 1.07
N ALA A 200 8.60 17.83 -0.20
CA ALA A 200 7.22 17.79 -0.71
C ALA A 200 6.59 16.42 -0.49
N SER A 201 7.34 15.35 -0.76
CA SER A 201 6.90 13.97 -0.51
C SER A 201 6.60 13.72 0.97
N ALA A 202 7.48 14.18 1.87
CA ALA A 202 7.29 14.08 3.30
C ALA A 202 6.04 14.84 3.79
N GLU A 203 5.83 16.07 3.29
CA GLU A 203 4.67 16.90 3.58
C GLU A 203 3.37 16.31 3.00
N GLY A 204 3.47 15.60 1.87
CA GLY A 204 2.40 14.82 1.26
C GLY A 204 2.09 13.48 1.95
N GLY A 205 2.74 13.19 3.07
CA GLY A 205 2.43 12.02 3.89
C GLY A 205 3.17 10.73 3.51
N ASN A 206 4.10 10.76 2.57
CA ASN A 206 4.88 9.58 2.20
C ASN A 206 6.00 9.32 3.24
N PRO A 207 5.99 8.18 3.95
CA PRO A 207 6.97 7.91 4.99
C PRO A 207 8.39 7.63 4.46
N GLN A 208 8.54 7.07 3.25
CA GLN A 208 9.85 7.01 2.60
C GLN A 208 10.40 8.41 2.31
N GLY A 209 9.54 9.33 1.87
CA GLY A 209 9.86 10.75 1.73
C GLY A 209 10.27 11.40 3.04
N MET A 210 9.55 11.13 4.13
CA MET A 210 9.87 11.63 5.47
C MET A 210 11.26 11.19 5.95
N LEU A 211 11.60 9.89 5.85
CA LEU A 211 12.94 9.42 6.23
C LEU A 211 14.03 10.00 5.33
N ALA A 212 13.78 10.10 4.02
CA ALA A 212 14.74 10.66 3.09
C ALA A 212 15.01 12.15 3.36
N TYR A 213 13.96 12.93 3.64
CA TYR A 213 14.09 14.33 4.02
C TYR A 213 14.77 14.48 5.39
N ALA A 214 14.40 13.66 6.38
CA ALA A 214 15.09 13.62 7.67
C ALA A 214 16.60 13.42 7.47
N ALA A 215 17.00 12.40 6.70
CA ALA A 215 18.42 12.13 6.42
C ALA A 215 19.15 13.31 5.76
N ILE A 216 18.48 14.10 4.92
CA ILE A 216 19.05 15.35 4.37
C ILE A 216 19.30 16.37 5.48
N GLN A 217 18.33 16.57 6.37
CA GLN A 217 18.46 17.50 7.51
C GLN A 217 19.56 17.05 8.49
N GLY A 218 19.66 15.75 8.76
CA GLY A 218 20.75 15.17 9.55
C GLY A 218 22.14 15.46 8.97
N ARG A 219 22.32 15.35 7.64
CA ARG A 219 23.59 15.73 6.97
C ARG A 219 23.91 17.23 7.09
N LYS A 220 22.88 18.07 7.17
CA LYS A 220 23.01 19.52 7.45
C LYS A 220 23.17 19.83 8.93
N LYS A 221 23.19 18.81 9.81
CA LYS A 221 23.21 18.92 11.27
C LYS A 221 22.00 19.67 11.86
N ASP A 222 20.89 19.72 11.12
CA ASP A 222 19.59 20.14 11.64
C ASP A 222 18.94 18.94 12.34
N TRP A 223 19.39 18.72 13.58
CA TRP A 223 18.92 17.58 14.38
C TRP A 223 17.48 17.74 14.85
N GLU A 224 16.97 18.97 14.93
CA GLU A 224 15.57 19.21 15.29
C GLU A 224 14.63 18.68 14.20
N GLN A 225 14.87 19.06 12.94
CA GLN A 225 14.09 18.52 11.84
C GLN A 225 14.35 17.01 11.63
N PHE A 226 15.59 16.54 11.81
CA PHE A 226 15.89 15.10 11.74
C PHE A 226 15.01 14.31 12.71
N ARG A 227 14.94 14.72 13.98
CA ARG A 227 14.12 14.05 14.99
C ARG A 227 12.63 14.13 14.67
N SER A 228 12.14 15.32 14.33
CA SER A 228 10.72 15.54 14.05
C SER A 228 10.21 14.67 12.89
N TRP A 229 10.97 14.59 11.79
CA TRP A 229 10.56 13.79 10.63
C TRP A 229 10.69 12.28 10.84
N ASN A 230 11.69 11.81 11.60
CA ASN A 230 11.78 10.40 11.97
C ASN A 230 10.61 9.98 12.86
N GLU A 231 10.24 10.80 13.85
CA GLU A 231 9.07 10.53 14.70
C GLU A 231 7.78 10.49 13.87
N LYS A 232 7.55 11.48 13.00
CA LYS A 232 6.40 11.50 12.09
C LYS A 232 6.35 10.26 11.20
N ALA A 233 7.48 9.85 10.62
CA ALA A 233 7.56 8.64 9.80
C ALA A 233 7.19 7.39 10.60
N ALA A 234 7.68 7.25 11.85
CA ALA A 234 7.34 6.13 12.72
C ALA A 234 5.84 6.09 13.05
N MET A 235 5.19 7.24 13.21
CA MET A 235 3.74 7.31 13.48
C MET A 235 2.87 6.84 12.30
N THR A 236 3.42 6.76 11.08
CA THR A 236 2.70 6.20 9.92
C THR A 236 2.61 4.67 9.94
N GLY A 237 3.38 4.00 10.81
CA GLY A 237 3.54 2.55 10.79
C GLY A 237 4.59 2.05 9.79
N TYR A 238 5.37 2.95 9.15
CA TYR A 238 6.43 2.51 8.24
C TYR A 238 7.52 1.76 9.01
N VAL A 239 7.70 0.48 8.68
CA VAL A 239 8.51 -0.45 9.48
C VAL A 239 9.93 0.07 9.72
N SER A 240 10.61 0.55 8.68
CA SER A 240 11.97 1.08 8.81
C SER A 240 12.03 2.31 9.72
N ALA A 241 11.00 3.15 9.71
CA ALA A 241 10.91 4.31 10.59
C ALA A 241 10.58 3.92 12.03
N VAL A 242 9.65 2.97 12.25
CA VAL A 242 9.31 2.46 13.59
C VAL A 242 10.53 1.83 14.25
N TYR A 243 11.25 0.98 13.52
CA TYR A 243 12.50 0.39 14.00
C TYR A 243 13.55 1.46 14.30
N GLY A 244 13.86 2.32 13.32
CA GLY A 244 14.91 3.34 13.47
C GLY A 244 14.62 4.30 14.63
N TYR A 245 13.37 4.78 14.76
CA TYR A 245 12.95 5.61 15.87
C TYR A 245 13.07 4.90 17.22
N GLY A 246 12.66 3.62 17.29
CA GLY A 246 12.85 2.80 18.49
C GLY A 246 14.32 2.67 18.88
N SER A 247 15.21 2.43 17.91
CA SER A 247 16.65 2.31 18.13
C SER A 247 17.29 3.63 18.59
N TYR A 248 16.85 4.77 18.04
CA TYR A 248 17.28 6.08 18.51
C TYR A 248 16.88 6.33 19.97
N LEU A 249 15.67 5.95 20.36
CA LEU A 249 15.18 6.07 21.74
C LEU A 249 15.85 5.08 22.70
N ALA A 250 16.46 4.01 22.20
CA ALA A 250 17.29 3.07 22.99
C ALA A 250 18.71 3.61 23.29
N GLY A 251 19.04 4.79 22.76
CA GLY A 251 20.33 5.43 22.95
C GLY A 251 21.45 4.86 22.07
N GLN A 252 21.14 4.15 20.99
CA GLN A 252 22.15 3.58 20.09
C GLN A 252 22.90 4.63 19.26
N SER A 253 22.29 5.80 19.02
CA SER A 253 22.89 6.90 18.25
C SER A 253 22.74 8.24 19.00
N PRO A 254 23.48 8.44 20.10
CA PRO A 254 23.35 9.61 20.95
C PRO A 254 23.64 10.93 20.23
N GLU A 255 24.42 10.91 19.14
CA GLU A 255 24.75 12.08 18.32
C GLU A 255 23.53 12.73 17.65
N TYR A 256 22.43 11.99 17.48
CA TYR A 256 21.18 12.53 16.92
C TYR A 256 20.31 13.25 17.97
N GLY A 257 20.67 13.14 19.25
CA GLY A 257 20.06 13.90 20.35
C GLY A 257 18.60 13.53 20.65
N PHE A 258 18.18 12.29 20.36
CA PHE A 258 16.91 11.78 20.87
C PHE A 258 17.01 11.59 22.38
N LYS A 259 15.97 11.99 23.11
CA LYS A 259 15.87 11.69 24.54
C LYS A 259 15.61 10.20 24.69
N GLU A 260 16.43 9.53 25.50
CA GLU A 260 16.25 8.11 25.77
C GLU A 260 14.87 7.82 26.39
N ASP A 261 14.20 6.81 25.84
CA ASP A 261 12.92 6.28 26.33
C ASP A 261 12.88 4.77 26.03
N LEU A 262 13.44 3.99 26.96
CA LEU A 262 13.56 2.54 26.82
C LEU A 262 12.20 1.82 26.70
N VAL A 263 11.13 2.38 27.29
CA VAL A 263 9.79 1.79 27.21
C VAL A 263 9.23 1.91 25.80
N THR A 264 9.30 3.11 25.23
CA THR A 264 8.88 3.39 23.86
C THR A 264 9.77 2.67 22.85
N ALA A 265 11.08 2.60 23.10
CA ALA A 265 12.04 1.87 22.29
C ALA A 265 11.70 0.38 22.22
N TYR A 266 11.58 -0.27 23.39
CA TYR A 266 11.30 -1.70 23.48
C TYR A 266 9.93 -2.05 22.89
N ALA A 267 8.91 -1.22 23.13
CA ALA A 267 7.58 -1.41 22.54
C ALA A 267 7.62 -1.32 21.00
N SER A 268 8.30 -0.32 20.45
CA SER A 268 8.42 -0.10 19.00
C SER A 268 9.14 -1.26 18.31
N ILE A 269 10.29 -1.68 18.84
CA ILE A 269 11.09 -2.76 18.27
C ILE A 269 10.39 -4.12 18.48
N SER A 270 9.70 -4.32 19.61
CA SER A 270 8.86 -5.52 19.82
C SER A 270 7.71 -5.60 18.81
N TRP A 271 7.15 -4.46 18.39
CA TRP A 271 6.10 -4.45 17.37
C TRP A 271 6.59 -5.02 16.03
N VAL A 272 7.83 -4.72 15.64
CA VAL A 272 8.46 -5.18 14.40
C VAL A 272 8.55 -6.71 14.34
N LEU A 273 8.60 -7.41 15.48
CA LEU A 273 8.58 -8.88 15.52
C LEU A 273 7.31 -9.49 14.93
N GLU A 274 6.21 -8.73 14.83
CA GLU A 274 4.98 -9.19 14.18
C GLU A 274 5.16 -9.40 12.67
N LEU A 275 6.25 -8.95 12.05
CA LEU A 275 6.51 -9.04 10.60
C LEU A 275 7.20 -10.36 10.21
N ASP A 276 6.44 -11.44 10.17
CA ASP A 276 6.90 -12.77 9.70
C ASP A 276 6.71 -13.00 8.19
N GLY A 277 6.27 -11.99 7.43
CA GLY A 277 6.07 -12.06 5.97
C GLY A 277 7.34 -11.85 5.14
N GLY A 278 8.47 -11.52 5.77
CA GLY A 278 9.73 -11.17 5.12
C GLY A 278 10.11 -9.69 5.27
N GLY A 279 11.07 -9.22 4.47
CA GLY A 279 11.53 -7.82 4.48
C GLY A 279 12.73 -7.53 5.41
N GLY A 280 13.24 -8.52 6.14
CA GLY A 280 14.51 -8.45 6.88
C GLY A 280 14.51 -7.63 8.17
N MET A 281 13.42 -6.90 8.46
CA MET A 281 13.34 -6.01 9.63
C MET A 281 13.15 -6.76 10.95
N ARG A 282 12.58 -7.97 10.90
CA ARG A 282 12.34 -8.79 12.09
C ARG A 282 13.65 -9.26 12.70
N GLU A 283 14.63 -9.61 11.89
CA GLU A 283 15.95 -10.06 12.30
C GLU A 283 16.69 -8.97 13.09
N PHE A 284 16.71 -7.73 12.57
CA PHE A 284 17.28 -6.58 13.29
C PHE A 284 16.59 -6.35 14.65
N ALA A 285 15.26 -6.49 14.70
CA ALA A 285 14.52 -6.37 15.96
C ALA A 285 14.86 -7.50 16.95
N GLN A 286 15.07 -8.72 16.49
CA GLN A 286 15.47 -9.86 17.33
C GLN A 286 16.86 -9.67 17.94
N ASP A 287 17.78 -9.08 17.18
CA ASP A 287 19.15 -8.82 17.63
C ASP A 287 19.22 -7.68 18.65
N GLU A 288 18.43 -6.62 18.46
CA GLU A 288 18.50 -5.41 19.30
C GLU A 288 17.70 -5.52 20.61
N LEU A 289 16.57 -6.24 20.63
CA LEU A 289 15.72 -6.33 21.82
C LEU A 289 16.43 -6.82 23.09
N PRO A 290 17.33 -7.83 23.05
CA PRO A 290 18.09 -8.25 24.23
C PRO A 290 18.97 -7.12 24.80
N GLU A 291 19.56 -6.28 23.96
CA GLU A 291 20.41 -5.16 24.39
C GLU A 291 19.60 -4.09 25.11
N ILE A 292 18.40 -3.81 24.61
CA ILE A 292 17.47 -2.86 25.25
C ILE A 292 16.95 -3.45 26.56
N ALA A 293 16.51 -4.72 26.55
CA ALA A 293 16.02 -5.40 27.74
C ALA A 293 17.05 -5.44 28.88
N ALA A 294 18.34 -5.58 28.56
CA ALA A 294 19.42 -5.57 29.55
C ALA A 294 19.54 -4.24 30.31
N LYS A 295 19.01 -3.14 29.76
CA LYS A 295 18.98 -1.82 30.39
C LYS A 295 17.67 -1.54 31.14
N MET A 296 16.70 -2.45 31.12
CA MET A 296 15.34 -2.25 31.62
C MET A 296 15.05 -3.05 32.88
N THR A 297 14.15 -2.52 33.71
CA THR A 297 13.52 -3.26 34.81
C THR A 297 12.36 -4.11 34.30
N GLY A 298 11.95 -5.12 35.07
CA GLY A 298 10.76 -5.90 34.76
C GLY A 298 9.48 -5.06 34.65
N GLU A 299 9.35 -4.01 35.46
CA GLU A 299 8.23 -3.07 35.39
C GLU A 299 8.22 -2.28 34.07
N GLN A 300 9.39 -1.84 33.58
CA GLN A 300 9.50 -1.15 32.29
C GLN A 300 9.14 -2.07 31.13
N ILE A 301 9.51 -3.36 31.19
CA ILE A 301 9.14 -4.35 30.18
C ILE A 301 7.62 -4.56 30.14
N GLU A 302 6.97 -4.73 31.30
CA GLU A 302 5.50 -4.86 31.36
C GLU A 302 4.78 -3.60 30.87
N LYS A 303 5.31 -2.42 31.22
CA LYS A 303 4.80 -1.14 30.70
C LYS A 303 4.89 -1.07 29.18
N SER A 304 6.00 -1.55 28.60
CA SER A 304 6.21 -1.58 27.14
C SER A 304 5.17 -2.44 26.43
N LYS A 305 4.84 -3.62 26.99
CA LYS A 305 3.78 -4.49 26.44
C LYS A 305 2.41 -3.81 26.46
N LYS A 306 2.10 -3.07 27.53
CA LYS A 306 0.85 -2.30 27.65
C LYS A 306 0.81 -1.17 26.61
N THR A 307 1.89 -0.40 26.49
CA THR A 307 2.04 0.67 25.48
C THR A 307 1.86 0.14 24.06
N LEU A 308 2.48 -1.00 23.72
CA LEU A 308 2.31 -1.63 22.42
C LEU A 308 0.85 -2.03 22.15
N THR A 309 0.14 -2.55 23.15
CA THR A 309 -1.28 -2.89 23.03
C THR A 309 -2.13 -1.66 22.74
N GLU A 310 -1.89 -0.54 23.42
CA GLU A 310 -2.59 0.73 23.20
C GLU A 310 -2.30 1.32 21.81
N TRP A 311 -1.06 1.26 21.36
CA TRP A 311 -0.68 1.73 20.02
C TRP A 311 -1.35 0.93 18.92
N LYS A 312 -1.37 -0.40 19.01
CA LYS A 312 -2.06 -1.24 18.03
C LYS A 312 -3.56 -0.96 17.93
N ALA A 313 -4.16 -0.39 18.96
CA ALA A 313 -5.56 0.02 18.97
C ALA A 313 -5.79 1.44 18.40
N THR A 314 -4.76 2.28 18.33
CA THR A 314 -4.90 3.73 18.06
C THR A 314 -4.07 4.24 16.88
N ARG A 315 -3.16 3.44 16.34
CA ARG A 315 -2.26 3.80 15.24
C ARG A 315 -2.48 2.91 14.01
N PRO A 316 -2.11 3.38 12.80
CA PRO A 316 -2.05 2.53 11.62
C PRO A 316 -1.17 1.29 11.87
N PRO A 317 -1.51 0.13 11.28
CA PRO A 317 -0.69 -1.07 11.42
C PRO A 317 0.67 -0.90 10.73
N LEU A 318 1.63 -1.76 11.10
CA LEU A 318 2.91 -1.81 10.41
C LEU A 318 2.74 -2.08 8.92
N SER A 319 3.51 -1.38 8.09
CA SER A 319 3.47 -1.47 6.64
C SER A 319 4.85 -1.22 6.04
N PHE A 320 5.21 -2.02 5.03
CA PHE A 320 6.38 -1.75 4.20
C PHE A 320 6.11 -0.69 3.12
N PHE A 321 4.87 -0.19 3.02
CA PHE A 321 4.41 0.72 1.98
C PHE A 321 4.86 0.28 0.58
N PRO A 322 4.57 -0.97 0.16
CA PRO A 322 4.94 -1.43 -1.17
C PRO A 322 4.31 -0.54 -2.25
N ASP A 323 5.04 -0.33 -3.35
CA ASP A 323 4.43 0.18 -4.57
C ASP A 323 3.26 -0.75 -4.94
N LYS A 324 2.15 -0.12 -5.35
CA LYS A 324 0.95 -0.83 -5.75
C LYS A 324 1.17 -1.57 -7.08
N LEU A 325 2.11 -1.15 -7.94
CA LEU A 325 2.53 -1.85 -9.17
C LEU A 325 3.86 -2.63 -9.04
#